data_AF-A0A0K0DLY8-F1
#
_entry.id   AF-A0A0K0DLY8-F1
#
_cell.length_a   1.000
_cell.length_b   1.000
_cell.length_c   1.000
_cell.angle_alpha   90.00
_cell.angle_beta   90.00
_cell.angle_gamma   90.00
#
_symmetry.space_group_name_H-M   'P 1'
#
loop_
_entity.id
_entity.type
_entity.pdbx_description
1 polymer ?
#
loop_
_entity_poly.entity_id
_entity_poly.type
_entity_poly.pdbx_seq_one_letter_code
_entity_poly.pdbx_strand_id
1 'polypeptide(L)'
;MHEYHELNLEAYILTLFSTVASIYRHQSLRASINVVVVKIIILKHENAGPHVTSNAQDTLQQFCRWQQLYNDGDDESPNHHDVAILLTRGDICRAPGKCDTLGLAELGTMCDAGKSCAIIEDNGLSAAFTIAHELGHMYRCSINLWKP
;
A
#
# COMPACT_ATOMS: atom_id res chain seq x y z
N MET A 1 1.38 -11.49 9.07
CA MET A 1 1.33 -11.90 7.65
C MET A 1 2.07 -13.20 7.39
N HIS A 2 3.42 -13.23 7.47
CA HIS A 2 4.22 -14.42 7.16
C HIS A 2 3.89 -15.62 8.04
N GLU A 3 3.84 -15.44 9.36
CA GLU A 3 3.51 -16.53 10.30
C GLU A 3 2.08 -17.06 10.13
N TYR A 4 1.15 -16.22 9.68
CA TYR A 4 -0.26 -16.60 9.53
C TYR A 4 -0.53 -17.37 8.24
N HIS A 5 0.01 -16.89 7.11
CA HIS A 5 -0.24 -17.49 5.78
C HIS A 5 0.84 -18.50 5.37
N GLU A 6 1.98 -18.53 6.07
CA GLU A 6 3.10 -19.43 5.84
C GLU A 6 3.53 -19.49 4.36
N LEU A 7 3.45 -20.69 3.75
CA LEU A 7 3.80 -20.96 2.36
C LEU A 7 2.83 -20.33 1.36
N ASN A 8 1.60 -20.01 1.79
CA ASN A 8 0.57 -19.46 0.91
C ASN A 8 0.57 -17.93 0.85
N LEU A 9 1.48 -17.26 1.57
CA LEU A 9 1.48 -15.79 1.67
C LEU A 9 1.55 -15.10 0.30
N GLU A 10 2.42 -15.57 -0.60
CA GLU A 10 2.58 -14.95 -1.92
C GLU A 10 1.32 -15.13 -2.78
N ALA A 11 0.77 -16.34 -2.82
CA ALA A 11 -0.48 -16.62 -3.52
C ALA A 11 -1.66 -15.81 -2.96
N TYR A 12 -1.69 -15.63 -1.64
CA TYR A 12 -2.66 -14.80 -0.95
C TYR A 12 -2.56 -13.32 -1.39
N ILE A 13 -1.35 -12.75 -1.35
CA ILE A 13 -1.09 -11.37 -1.80
C ILE A 13 -1.52 -11.19 -3.26
N LEU A 14 -1.12 -12.12 -4.14
CA LEU A 14 -1.49 -12.07 -5.56
C LEU A 14 -3.01 -12.18 -5.77
N THR A 15 -3.72 -12.92 -4.92
CA THR A 15 -5.19 -13.02 -4.96
C THR A 15 -5.85 -11.69 -4.58
N LEU A 16 -5.34 -11.00 -3.55
CA LEU A 16 -5.81 -9.67 -3.18
C LEU A 16 -5.62 -8.69 -4.34
N PHE A 17 -4.41 -8.63 -4.91
CA PHE A 17 -4.11 -7.70 -6.00
C PHE A 17 -4.80 -8.05 -7.32
N SER A 18 -5.10 -9.33 -7.58
CA SER A 18 -5.96 -9.74 -8.70
C SER A 18 -7.37 -9.15 -8.56
N THR A 19 -7.92 -9.19 -7.34
CA THR A 19 -9.23 -8.59 -7.02
C THR A 19 -9.18 -7.07 -7.18
N VAL A 20 -8.15 -6.41 -6.64
CA VAL A 20 -7.92 -4.96 -6.79
C VAL A 20 -7.83 -4.57 -8.27
N ALA A 21 -7.05 -5.28 -9.07
CA ALA A 21 -6.94 -5.03 -10.50
C ALA A 21 -8.29 -5.18 -11.21
N SER A 22 -9.12 -6.15 -10.82
CA SER A 22 -10.48 -6.29 -11.35
C SER A 22 -11.38 -5.10 -10.97
N ILE A 23 -11.27 -4.57 -9.75
CA ILE A 23 -12.02 -3.38 -9.30
C ILE A 23 -11.63 -2.17 -10.16
N TYR A 24 -10.34 -1.93 -10.36
CA TYR A 24 -9.83 -0.77 -11.12
C TYR A 24 -10.10 -0.82 -12.63
N ARG A 25 -10.34 -2.03 -13.18
CA ARG A 25 -10.76 -2.19 -14.58
C ARG A 25 -12.26 -2.01 -14.79
N HIS A 26 -13.06 -1.86 -13.73
CA HIS A 26 -14.50 -1.76 -13.85
C HIS A 26 -14.92 -0.44 -14.52
N GLN A 27 -15.85 -0.51 -15.48
CA GLN A 27 -16.24 0.62 -16.34
C GLN A 27 -16.87 1.80 -15.55
N SER A 28 -17.36 1.56 -14.34
CA SER A 28 -17.91 2.61 -13.48
C SER A 28 -16.91 3.71 -13.12
N LEU A 29 -15.61 3.39 -13.11
CA LEU A 29 -14.55 4.36 -12.79
C LEU A 29 -14.32 5.39 -13.90
N ARG A 30 -14.77 5.10 -15.14
CA ARG A 30 -14.57 5.97 -16.32
C ARG A 30 -13.12 6.42 -16.53
N ALA A 31 -12.18 5.61 -16.06
CA ALA A 31 -10.75 5.80 -16.16
C ALA A 31 -10.10 4.46 -16.52
N SER A 32 -8.97 4.52 -17.23
CA SER A 32 -8.18 3.34 -17.57
C SER A 32 -7.03 3.21 -16.58
N ILE A 33 -7.25 2.41 -15.52
CA ILE A 33 -6.25 2.18 -14.47
C ILE A 33 -5.90 0.70 -14.49
N ASN A 34 -4.60 0.40 -14.59
CA ASN A 34 -4.10 -0.98 -14.54
C ASN A 34 -3.18 -1.13 -13.33
N VAL A 35 -3.61 -1.93 -12.36
CA VAL A 35 -2.82 -2.25 -11.16
C VAL A 35 -1.95 -3.46 -11.45
N VAL A 36 -0.64 -3.31 -11.26
CA VAL A 36 0.36 -4.36 -11.49
C VAL A 36 1.27 -4.44 -10.27
N VAL A 37 1.58 -5.66 -9.83
CA VAL A 37 2.54 -5.91 -8.75
C VAL A 37 3.92 -6.11 -9.36
N VAL A 38 4.84 -5.20 -9.09
CA VAL A 38 6.23 -5.26 -9.61
C VAL A 38 7.21 -5.89 -8.61
N LYS A 39 6.91 -5.84 -7.31
CA LYS A 39 7.81 -6.29 -6.24
C LYS A 39 7.01 -6.74 -5.02
N ILE A 40 7.40 -7.87 -4.42
CA ILE A 40 6.87 -8.36 -3.14
C ILE A 40 8.05 -8.55 -2.18
N ILE A 41 8.01 -7.88 -1.04
CA ILE A 41 9.02 -8.03 0.02
C ILE A 41 8.36 -8.67 1.24
N ILE A 42 8.83 -9.87 1.61
CA ILE A 42 8.33 -10.60 2.79
C ILE A 42 9.30 -10.37 3.95
N LEU A 43 8.82 -9.65 4.96
CA LEU A 43 9.56 -9.41 6.20
C LEU A 43 9.34 -10.57 7.16
N LYS A 44 10.41 -11.31 7.49
CA LYS A 44 10.36 -12.46 8.40
C LYS A 44 10.69 -12.12 9.86
N HIS A 45 11.28 -10.95 10.10
CA HIS A 45 11.69 -10.50 11.42
C HIS A 45 11.26 -9.05 11.61
N GLU A 46 10.80 -8.69 12.81
CA GLU A 46 10.30 -7.34 13.11
C GLU A 46 11.34 -6.23 12.85
N ASN A 47 12.62 -6.52 13.10
CA ASN A 47 13.71 -5.55 12.92
C ASN A 47 14.15 -5.36 11.45
N ALA A 48 13.61 -6.14 10.50
CA ALA A 48 13.96 -6.03 9.09
C ALA A 48 13.10 -5.00 8.33
N GLY A 49 12.01 -4.53 8.94
CA GLY A 49 11.00 -3.69 8.32
C GLY A 49 10.90 -2.28 8.91
N PRO A 50 9.86 -1.52 8.50
CA PRO A 50 9.47 -0.32 9.23
C PRO A 50 8.99 -0.68 10.63
N HIS A 51 9.11 0.26 11.56
CA HIS A 51 8.51 0.10 12.88
C HIS A 51 6.98 0.20 12.76
N VAL A 52 6.28 -0.88 13.11
CA VAL A 52 4.81 -0.96 13.10
C VAL A 52 4.31 -0.81 14.52
N THR A 53 3.43 0.17 14.75
CA THR A 53 2.81 0.43 16.04
C THR A 53 1.29 0.39 15.90
N SER A 54 0.57 0.38 17.03
CA SER A 54 -0.89 0.50 16.99
C SER A 54 -1.36 1.88 16.53
N ASN A 55 -0.47 2.88 16.40
CA ASN A 55 -0.82 4.16 15.83
C ASN A 55 -0.66 4.11 14.30
N ALA A 56 -1.80 4.20 13.59
CA ALA A 56 -1.82 4.14 12.14
C ALA A 56 -0.98 5.26 11.48
N GLN A 57 -1.01 6.47 12.02
CA GLN A 57 -0.29 7.61 11.45
C GLN A 57 1.23 7.45 11.57
N ASP A 58 1.70 6.98 12.74
CA ASP A 58 3.12 6.72 12.96
C ASP A 58 3.61 5.58 12.05
N THR A 59 2.87 4.46 12.01
CA THR A 59 3.19 3.33 11.13
C THR A 59 3.27 3.75 9.66
N LEU A 60 2.33 4.58 9.18
CA LEU A 60 2.37 5.12 7.82
C LEU A 60 3.66 5.89 7.59
N GLN A 61 4.00 6.86 8.45
CA GLN A 61 5.21 7.68 8.29
C GLN A 61 6.50 6.83 8.28
N GLN A 62 6.61 5.85 9.18
CA GLN A 62 7.76 4.95 9.22
C GLN A 62 7.85 4.12 7.94
N PHE A 63 6.73 3.58 7.47
CA PHE A 63 6.69 2.79 6.24
C PHE A 63 7.02 3.62 4.99
N CYS A 64 6.46 4.82 4.85
CA CYS A 64 6.74 5.72 3.74
C CYS A 64 8.21 6.10 3.63
N ARG A 65 8.91 6.23 4.78
CA ARG A 65 10.36 6.46 4.81
C ARG A 65 11.14 5.19 4.44
N TRP A 66 10.72 4.04 4.98
CA TRP A 66 11.41 2.76 4.74
C TRP A 66 11.31 2.33 3.27
N GLN A 67 10.14 2.46 2.64
CA GLN A 67 9.94 2.02 1.26
C GLN A 67 10.82 2.77 0.24
N GLN A 68 11.18 4.03 0.51
CA GLN A 68 12.07 4.81 -0.35
C GLN A 68 13.46 4.19 -0.49
N LEU A 69 13.92 3.45 0.52
CA LEU A 69 15.21 2.75 0.45
C LEU A 69 15.23 1.65 -0.62
N TYR A 70 14.05 1.24 -1.10
CA TYR A 70 13.84 0.19 -2.08
C TYR A 70 13.16 0.70 -3.36
N ASN A 71 12.97 2.01 -3.51
CA ASN A 71 12.38 2.60 -4.71
C ASN A 71 13.48 3.27 -5.55
N ASP A 72 13.64 2.83 -6.80
CA ASP A 72 14.54 3.51 -7.72
C ASP A 72 13.91 4.84 -8.14
N GLY A 73 14.72 5.92 -8.19
CA GLY A 73 14.21 7.25 -8.57
C GLY A 73 14.01 7.45 -10.07
N ASP A 74 14.38 6.46 -10.89
CA ASP A 74 14.15 6.45 -12.34
C ASP A 74 12.89 5.64 -12.63
N ASP A 75 11.83 6.30 -13.11
CA ASP A 75 10.53 5.69 -13.40
C ASP A 75 10.61 4.55 -14.44
N GLU A 76 11.65 4.55 -15.28
CA GLU A 76 11.89 3.50 -16.27
C GLU A 76 12.62 2.26 -15.68
N SER A 77 13.08 2.34 -14.43
CA SER A 77 13.73 1.20 -13.78
C SER A 77 12.70 0.09 -13.49
N PRO A 78 13.02 -1.19 -13.75
CA PRO A 78 12.14 -2.30 -13.36
C PRO A 78 11.99 -2.45 -11.84
N ASN A 79 12.85 -1.79 -11.04
CA ASN A 79 12.74 -1.78 -9.59
C ASN A 79 12.00 -0.55 -9.05
N HIS A 80 11.56 0.37 -9.91
CA HIS A 80 10.70 1.49 -9.53
C HIS A 80 9.28 1.01 -9.22
N HIS A 81 8.62 1.65 -8.25
CA HIS A 81 7.19 1.48 -8.00
C HIS A 81 6.53 2.84 -7.76
N ASP A 82 5.33 3.01 -8.32
CA ASP A 82 4.51 4.20 -8.11
C ASP A 82 4.03 4.28 -6.65
N VAL A 83 3.57 3.14 -6.11
CA VAL A 83 2.95 3.04 -4.79
C VAL A 83 3.48 1.84 -4.01
N ALA A 84 3.79 2.05 -2.73
CA ALA A 84 4.12 1.00 -1.78
C ALA A 84 2.93 0.70 -0.85
N ILE A 85 2.66 -0.58 -0.58
CA ILE A 85 1.59 -0.99 0.34
C ILE A 85 2.14 -1.93 1.41
N LEU A 86 1.93 -1.58 2.67
CA LEU A 86 2.24 -2.44 3.81
C LEU A 86 0.99 -3.22 4.22
N LEU A 87 1.09 -4.55 4.20
CA LEU A 87 0.07 -5.44 4.74
C LEU A 87 0.50 -5.89 6.14
N THR A 88 -0.32 -5.65 7.14
CA THR A 88 -0.09 -6.07 8.53
C THR A 88 -1.27 -6.85 9.08
N ARG A 89 -1.03 -7.78 10.01
CA ARG A 89 -2.08 -8.48 10.77
C ARG A 89 -2.27 -7.90 12.17
N GLY A 90 -1.42 -6.94 12.57
CA GLY A 90 -1.57 -6.24 13.84
C GLY A 90 -2.55 -5.09 13.69
N ASP A 91 -3.36 -4.88 14.71
CA ASP A 91 -4.38 -3.83 14.73
C ASP A 91 -3.75 -2.44 14.55
N ILE A 92 -4.24 -1.68 13.57
CA ILE A 92 -3.87 -0.27 13.39
C ILE A 92 -5.03 0.62 13.82
N CYS A 93 -4.74 1.55 14.71
CA CYS A 93 -5.74 2.39 15.35
C CYS A 93 -5.49 3.85 14.99
N ARG A 94 -6.56 4.54 14.59
CA ARG A 94 -6.51 5.99 14.31
C ARG A 94 -6.31 6.81 15.59
N ALA A 95 -6.80 6.30 16.71
CA ALA A 95 -6.64 6.90 18.03
C ALA A 95 -6.61 5.79 19.10
N PRO A 96 -6.10 6.07 20.31
CA PRO A 96 -6.12 5.11 21.41
C PRO A 96 -7.53 4.56 21.65
N GLY A 97 -7.69 3.24 21.55
CA GLY A 97 -8.97 2.54 21.74
C GLY A 97 -9.98 2.66 20.58
N LYS A 98 -9.60 3.25 19.43
CA LYS A 98 -10.43 3.33 18.22
C LYS A 98 -9.73 2.64 17.06
N CYS A 99 -9.92 1.33 16.98
CA CYS A 99 -9.24 0.43 16.03
C CYS A 99 -10.19 -0.06 14.92
N ASP A 100 -11.24 0.70 14.60
CA ASP A 100 -12.11 0.40 13.45
C ASP A 100 -11.45 0.73 12.10
N THR A 101 -10.17 1.12 12.11
CA THR A 101 -9.42 1.58 10.94
C THR A 101 -8.71 0.40 10.30
N LEU A 102 -9.10 0.05 9.07
CA LEU A 102 -8.49 -1.06 8.35
C LEU A 102 -7.40 -0.60 7.37
N GLY A 103 -7.27 0.70 7.13
CA GLY A 103 -6.32 1.26 6.18
C GLY A 103 -6.06 2.74 6.40
N LEU A 104 -4.93 3.21 5.89
CA LEU A 104 -4.58 4.63 5.87
C LEU A 104 -3.60 4.95 4.73
N ALA A 105 -3.89 6.03 3.99
CA ALA A 105 -3.02 6.64 2.99
C ALA A 105 -3.14 8.17 2.98
N GLU A 106 -2.14 8.87 2.43
CA GLU A 106 -2.24 10.31 2.14
C GLU A 106 -3.03 10.57 0.85
N LEU A 107 -3.76 11.70 0.82
CA LEU A 107 -4.59 12.07 -0.32
C LEU A 107 -3.74 12.65 -1.47
N GLY A 108 -3.89 12.11 -2.67
CA GLY A 108 -3.30 12.67 -3.88
C GLY A 108 -1.77 12.68 -3.90
N THR A 109 -1.15 11.65 -3.31
CA THR A 109 0.30 11.49 -3.20
C THR A 109 0.85 10.37 -4.07
N MET A 110 0.08 9.82 -5.02
CA MET A 110 0.51 8.70 -5.85
C MET A 110 1.82 8.98 -6.61
N CYS A 111 2.07 10.23 -7.03
CA CYS A 111 3.33 10.63 -7.69
C CYS A 111 4.29 11.40 -6.77
N ASP A 112 4.07 11.37 -5.45
CA ASP A 112 5.02 11.90 -4.47
C ASP A 112 5.78 10.70 -3.89
N ALA A 113 6.99 10.45 -4.36
CA ALA A 113 7.81 9.32 -3.91
C ALA A 113 8.01 9.27 -2.38
N GLY A 114 7.88 10.42 -1.70
CA GLY A 114 7.97 10.52 -0.26
C GLY A 114 6.75 10.00 0.49
N LYS A 115 5.60 9.98 -0.18
CA LYS A 115 4.26 9.84 0.40
C LYS A 115 3.35 8.90 -0.40
N SER A 116 3.88 8.23 -1.41
CA SER A 116 3.16 7.25 -2.25
C SER A 116 3.10 5.89 -1.55
N CYS A 117 2.44 5.86 -0.40
CA CYS A 117 2.43 4.73 0.53
C CYS A 117 1.06 4.57 1.18
N ALA A 118 0.68 3.32 1.45
CA ALA A 118 -0.51 2.98 2.21
C ALA A 118 -0.22 1.85 3.19
N ILE A 119 -0.93 1.83 4.32
CA ILE A 119 -0.90 0.73 5.28
C ILE A 119 -2.28 0.10 5.36
N ILE A 120 -2.33 -1.23 5.41
CA ILE A 120 -3.57 -2.00 5.38
C ILE A 120 -3.52 -3.10 6.44
N GLU A 121 -4.57 -3.15 7.26
CA GLU A 121 -4.86 -4.26 8.15
C GLU A 121 -5.49 -5.41 7.36
N ASP A 122 -4.84 -6.56 7.40
CA ASP A 122 -5.27 -7.76 6.72
C ASP A 122 -6.36 -8.47 7.53
N ASN A 123 -7.61 -8.34 7.07
CA ASN A 123 -8.77 -9.03 7.63
C ASN A 123 -9.28 -10.17 6.73
N GLY A 124 -8.44 -10.71 5.85
CA GLY A 124 -8.80 -11.73 4.87
C GLY A 124 -9.02 -11.14 3.48
N LEU A 125 -9.73 -11.86 2.61
CA LEU A 125 -9.93 -11.45 1.20
C LEU A 125 -10.61 -10.07 1.06
N SER A 126 -11.37 -9.63 2.07
CA SER A 126 -11.94 -8.28 2.13
C SER A 126 -10.90 -7.17 2.14
N ALA A 127 -9.66 -7.45 2.55
CA ALA A 127 -8.56 -6.49 2.52
C ALA A 127 -8.30 -5.95 1.10
N ALA A 128 -8.68 -6.68 0.05
CA ALA A 128 -8.65 -6.20 -1.33
C ALA A 128 -9.49 -4.92 -1.54
N PHE A 129 -10.64 -4.82 -0.89
CA PHE A 129 -11.47 -3.61 -0.97
C PHE A 129 -10.86 -2.46 -0.19
N THR A 130 -10.20 -2.73 0.94
CA THR A 130 -9.44 -1.73 1.69
C THR A 130 -8.25 -1.22 0.87
N ILE A 131 -7.49 -2.10 0.23
CA ILE A 131 -6.41 -1.72 -0.70
C ILE A 131 -6.94 -0.82 -1.80
N ALA A 132 -8.06 -1.20 -2.44
CA ALA A 132 -8.65 -0.39 -3.51
C ALA A 132 -9.17 0.96 -2.99
N HIS A 133 -9.67 1.04 -1.76
CA HIS A 133 -10.10 2.28 -1.12
C HIS A 133 -8.91 3.24 -0.92
N GLU A 134 -7.84 2.76 -0.29
CA GLU A 134 -6.65 3.58 0.00
C GLU A 134 -5.92 4.01 -1.28
N LEU A 135 -5.81 3.12 -2.28
CA LEU A 135 -5.29 3.52 -3.60
C LEU A 135 -6.15 4.60 -4.25
N GLY A 136 -7.47 4.59 -4.02
CA GLY A 136 -8.40 5.62 -4.48
C GLY A 136 -8.15 6.98 -3.82
N HIS A 137 -7.80 7.01 -2.53
CA HIS A 137 -7.36 8.21 -1.83
C HIS A 137 -6.11 8.82 -2.47
N MET A 138 -5.17 7.98 -2.88
CA MET A 138 -3.92 8.39 -3.49
C MET A 138 -4.06 8.83 -4.95
N TYR A 139 -5.09 8.35 -5.66
CA TYR A 139 -5.29 8.51 -7.10
C TYR A 139 -5.58 9.97 -7.51
N ARG A 140 -4.54 10.80 -7.39
CA ARG A 140 -4.34 12.11 -8.00
C ARG A 140 -2.83 12.32 -7.99
N CYS A 141 -2.21 12.29 -9.16
CA CYS A 141 -0.91 12.92 -9.30
C CYS A 141 -1.16 14.41 -9.50
N SER A 142 -0.76 15.23 -8.52
CA SER A 142 -0.58 16.65 -8.82
C SER A 142 0.53 16.72 -9.86
N ILE A 143 0.16 16.70 -11.14
CA ILE A 143 1.05 17.09 -12.21
C ILE A 143 1.49 18.51 -11.84
N ASN A 144 2.78 18.69 -11.58
CA ASN A 144 3.41 20.00 -11.61
C ASN A 144 3.20 20.55 -13.02
N LEU A 145 2.04 21.18 -13.27
CA LEU A 145 1.72 21.94 -14.49
C LEU A 145 2.56 23.23 -14.59
N TRP A 146 3.60 23.37 -13.75
CA TRP A 146 4.54 24.48 -13.69
C TRP A 146 5.92 23.99 -13.22
N LYS A 147 6.51 23.01 -13.90
CA LYS A 147 7.98 23.05 -14.04
C LYS A 147 8.27 24.04 -15.18
N PRO A 148 8.96 25.17 -14.93
CA PRO A 148 9.40 26.06 -15.99
C PRO A 148 10.37 25.37 -16.96
#